data_AF-A0A929G029-F1
#
_entry.id   AF-A0A929G029-F1
#
_cell.length_a   1.000
_cell.length_b   1.000
_cell.length_c   1.000
_cell.angle_alpha   90.00
_cell.angle_beta   90.00
_cell.angle_gamma   90.00
#
_symmetry.space_group_name_H-M   'P 1'
#
loop_
_entity.id
_entity.type
_entity.pdbx_description
1 polymer ?
#
loop_
_entity_poly.entity_id
_entity_poly.type
_entity_poly.pdbx_seq_one_letter_code
_entity_poly.pdbx_strand_id
1 'polypeptide(L)'
;MPDPYSTPVDTRQLEPLARALRALDEHAELNHRYRAMLTESRELLAAPEIRLTQARGLAKRLVVLCRAAGPVAEFPAHAADALRAGQQQAESLINDAEPTTG
;
A
#
# COMPACT_ATOMS: atom_id res chain seq x y z
N MET A 1 -18.33 -22.03 4.89
CA MET A 1 -16.96 -21.52 5.12
C MET A 1 -16.95 -20.08 4.64
N PRO A 2 -16.66 -19.06 5.48
CA PRO A 2 -16.54 -17.70 4.99
C PRO A 2 -15.40 -17.65 3.96
N ASP A 3 -15.64 -16.99 2.83
CA ASP A 3 -14.62 -16.80 1.81
C ASP A 3 -13.47 -15.97 2.42
N PRO A 4 -12.25 -16.52 2.57
CA PRO A 4 -11.14 -15.81 3.18
C PRO A 4 -10.75 -14.54 2.39
N TYR A 5 -11.16 -14.45 1.12
CA TYR A 5 -10.96 -13.28 0.26
C TYR A 5 -11.99 -12.16 0.46
N SER A 6 -13.06 -12.44 1.21
CA SER A 6 -14.11 -11.50 1.58
C SER A 6 -13.92 -10.93 2.98
N THR A 7 -12.84 -11.27 3.68
CA THR A 7 -12.49 -10.72 5.00
C THR A 7 -12.39 -9.19 4.91
N PRO A 8 -13.24 -8.43 5.63
CA PRO A 8 -13.17 -6.97 5.66
C PRO A 8 -11.94 -6.51 6.45
N VAL A 9 -11.35 -5.39 6.02
CA VAL A 9 -10.23 -4.72 6.65
C VAL A 9 -10.61 -3.25 6.82
N ASP A 10 -10.58 -2.76 8.06
CA ASP A 10 -10.76 -1.34 8.37
C ASP A 10 -9.60 -0.56 7.74
N THR A 11 -9.91 0.43 6.90
CA THR A 11 -8.87 1.20 6.19
C THR A 11 -8.02 2.04 7.13
N ARG A 12 -8.46 2.31 8.35
CA ARG A 12 -7.64 2.91 9.41
C ARG A 12 -6.47 2.01 9.81
N GLN A 13 -6.61 0.69 9.69
CA GLN A 13 -5.50 -0.24 9.91
C GLN A 13 -4.44 -0.12 8.83
N LEU A 14 -4.76 0.45 7.66
CA LEU A 14 -3.86 0.65 6.53
C LEU A 14 -3.21 2.04 6.51
N GLU A 15 -3.23 2.77 7.64
CA GLU A 15 -2.68 4.11 7.73
C GLU A 15 -1.20 4.21 7.31
N PRO A 16 -0.28 3.30 7.70
CA PRO A 16 1.10 3.31 7.18
C PRO A 16 1.16 3.22 5.66
N LEU A 17 0.37 2.33 5.05
CA LEU A 17 0.28 2.17 3.61
C LEU A 17 -0.27 3.44 2.93
N ALA A 18 -1.33 4.03 3.49
CA ALA A 18 -1.94 5.25 2.97
C ALA A 18 -0.97 6.45 3.01
N ARG A 19 -0.18 6.57 4.08
CA ARG A 19 0.85 7.60 4.22
C ARG A 19 1.98 7.42 3.20
N ALA A 20 2.41 6.18 2.95
CA ALA A 20 3.42 5.90 1.95
C ALA A 20 2.95 6.25 0.52
N LEU A 21 1.72 5.88 0.17
CA LEU A 21 1.12 6.26 -1.12
C LEU A 21 1.04 7.78 -1.29
N ARG A 22 0.68 8.52 -0.23
CA ARG A 22 0.68 9.98 -0.24
C ARG A 22 2.09 10.56 -0.43
N ALA A 23 3.08 10.03 0.28
CA ALA A 23 4.47 10.46 0.15
C ALA A 23 5.00 10.27 -1.29
N LEU A 24 4.62 9.18 -1.96
CA LEU A 24 4.94 8.96 -3.37
C LEU A 24 4.26 9.98 -4.30
N ASP A 25 2.98 10.27 -4.06
CA ASP A 25 2.23 11.23 -4.87
C ASP A 25 2.81 12.66 -4.79
N GLU A 26 3.24 13.03 -3.59
CA GLU A 26 3.79 14.36 -3.27
C GLU A 26 5.25 14.55 -3.71
N HIS A 27 6.09 13.51 -3.55
CA HIS A 27 7.55 13.67 -3.67
C HIS A 27 8.19 12.89 -4.83
N ALA A 28 7.52 11.88 -5.39
CA ALA A 28 8.12 11.08 -6.45
C ALA A 28 7.86 11.66 -7.84
N GLU A 29 8.89 11.65 -8.70
CA GLU A 29 8.74 11.95 -10.13
C GLU A 29 8.20 10.72 -10.89
N LEU A 30 6.88 10.54 -10.81
CA LEU A 30 6.18 9.43 -11.44
C LEU A 30 5.52 9.82 -12.76
N ASN A 31 5.57 8.91 -13.74
CA ASN A 31 4.85 9.05 -15.01
C ASN A 31 3.32 8.94 -14.83
N HIS A 32 2.58 9.31 -15.89
CA HIS A 32 1.11 9.34 -15.87
C HIS A 32 0.46 8.02 -15.45
N ARG A 33 1.05 6.87 -15.84
CA ARG A 33 0.52 5.54 -15.51
C ARG A 33 0.61 5.27 -14.01
N TYR A 34 1.72 5.60 -13.38
CA TYR A 34 1.90 5.43 -11.94
C TYR A 34 1.07 6.42 -11.13
N ARG A 35 0.87 7.65 -11.63
CA ARG A 35 -0.06 8.62 -11.02
C ARG A 35 -1.50 8.14 -11.05
N ALA A 36 -1.96 7.55 -12.16
CA ALA A 36 -3.29 6.94 -12.22
C ALA A 36 -3.45 5.83 -11.17
N MET A 37 -2.42 4.99 -10.99
CA MET A 37 -2.42 3.94 -9.96
C MET A 37 -2.51 4.49 -8.54
N LEU A 38 -1.87 5.63 -8.26
CA LEU A 38 -1.99 6.34 -6.98
C LEU A 38 -3.41 6.86 -6.76
N THR A 39 -4.03 7.47 -7.78
CA THR A 39 -5.42 7.94 -7.72
C THR A 39 -6.38 6.80 -7.39
N GLU A 40 -6.34 5.69 -8.15
CA GLU A 40 -7.18 4.51 -7.88
C GLU A 40 -6.97 3.96 -6.46
N SER A 41 -5.73 4.00 -5.97
CA SER A 41 -5.39 3.50 -4.65
C SER A 41 -5.97 4.40 -3.54
N ARG A 42 -6.00 5.72 -3.76
CA ARG A 42 -6.62 6.69 -2.85
C ARG A 42 -8.14 6.57 -2.83
N GLU A 43 -8.77 6.36 -3.98
CA GLU A 43 -10.21 6.14 -4.08
C GLU A 43 -10.64 4.90 -3.30
N LEU A 44 -9.88 3.80 -3.43
CA LEU A 44 -10.14 2.58 -2.68
C LEU A 44 -10.00 2.79 -1.16
N LEU A 45 -9.00 3.55 -0.71
CA LEU A 45 -8.77 3.88 0.70
C LEU A 45 -9.77 4.90 1.27
N ALA A 46 -10.61 5.52 0.45
CA ALA A 46 -11.65 6.44 0.91
C ALA A 46 -12.83 5.71 1.57
N ALA A 47 -13.01 4.42 1.28
CA ALA A 47 -14.00 3.59 1.98
C ALA A 47 -13.55 3.31 3.42
N PRO A 48 -14.48 3.19 4.39
CA PRO A 48 -14.14 2.83 5.77
C PRO A 48 -13.61 1.40 5.89
N GLU A 49 -14.04 0.51 5.00
CA GLU A 49 -13.61 -0.88 4.96
C GLU A 49 -13.39 -1.32 3.51
N ILE A 50 -12.39 -2.17 3.30
CA ILE A 50 -12.12 -2.82 2.01
C ILE A 50 -11.90 -4.32 2.22
N ARG A 51 -11.97 -5.10 1.14
CA ARG A 51 -11.65 -6.53 1.21
C ARG A 51 -10.14 -6.74 1.42
N LEU A 52 -9.76 -7.79 2.13
CA LEU A 52 -8.36 -8.19 2.31
C LEU A 52 -7.62 -8.35 0.97
N THR A 53 -8.29 -8.85 -0.07
CA THR A 53 -7.73 -8.93 -1.44
C THR A 53 -7.41 -7.56 -2.02
N GLN A 54 -8.25 -6.56 -1.77
CA GLN A 54 -8.02 -5.18 -2.18
C GLN A 54 -6.85 -4.57 -1.38
N ALA A 55 -6.78 -4.79 -0.07
CA ALA A 55 -5.65 -4.36 0.77
C ALA A 55 -4.31 -4.97 0.29
N ARG A 56 -4.29 -6.26 -0.03
CA ARG A 56 -3.12 -6.93 -0.65
C ARG A 56 -2.80 -6.38 -2.04
N GLY A 57 -3.80 -6.02 -2.82
CA GLY A 57 -3.63 -5.32 -4.09
C GLY A 57 -2.92 -3.98 -3.91
N LEU A 58 -3.34 -3.18 -2.93
CA LEU A 58 -2.70 -1.91 -2.56
C LEU A 58 -1.25 -2.12 -2.10
N ALA A 59 -0.99 -3.13 -1.28
CA ALA A 59 0.36 -3.50 -0.85
C ALA A 59 1.30 -3.78 -2.04
N LYS A 60 0.85 -4.60 -2.99
CA LYS A 60 1.62 -4.90 -4.22
C LYS A 60 1.85 -3.65 -5.08
N ARG A 61 0.84 -2.78 -5.20
CA ARG A 61 0.97 -1.49 -5.91
C ARG A 61 2.01 -0.60 -5.24
N LEU A 62 2.02 -0.50 -3.92
CA LEU A 62 3.03 0.29 -3.19
C LEU A 62 4.45 -0.19 -3.52
N VAL A 63 4.71 -1.50 -3.53
CA VAL A 63 6.02 -2.05 -3.90
C VAL A 63 6.44 -1.64 -5.32
N VAL A 64 5.52 -1.70 -6.28
CA VAL A 64 5.78 -1.29 -7.67
C VAL A 64 6.09 0.21 -7.75
N LEU A 65 5.32 1.04 -7.05
CA LEU A 65 5.48 2.48 -7.06
C LEU A 65 6.79 2.91 -6.39
N CYS A 66 7.16 2.31 -5.26
CA CYS A 66 8.45 2.54 -4.61
C CYS A 66 9.63 2.21 -5.54
N ARG A 67 9.54 1.13 -6.34
CA ARG A 67 10.57 0.80 -7.32
C ARG A 67 10.64 1.81 -8.47
N ALA A 68 9.49 2.31 -8.91
CA ALA A 68 9.41 3.32 -9.97
C ALA A 68 9.89 4.71 -9.52
N ALA A 69 9.72 5.02 -8.24
CA ALA A 69 10.03 6.31 -7.64
C ALA A 69 11.53 6.56 -7.40
N GLY A 70 12.37 5.53 -7.54
CA GLY A 70 13.81 5.64 -7.29
C GLY A 70 14.20 5.44 -5.82
N PRO A 71 15.45 5.75 -5.45
CA PRO A 71 15.98 5.48 -4.12
C PRO A 71 15.26 6.28 -3.02
N VAL A 72 14.81 5.60 -1.96
CA VAL A 72 14.15 6.23 -0.79
C VAL A 72 15.05 7.28 -0.11
N ALA A 73 16.37 7.17 -0.24
CA ALA A 73 17.33 8.12 0.32
C ALA A 73 17.25 9.53 -0.30
N GLU A 74 16.63 9.67 -1.47
CA GLU A 74 16.42 10.96 -2.14
C GLU A 74 15.17 11.68 -1.64
N PHE A 75 14.34 11.00 -0.83
CA PHE A 75 13.12 11.57 -0.26
C PHE A 75 13.44 12.39 1.01
N PRO A 76 12.64 13.44 1.30
CA PRO A 76 12.67 14.08 2.61
C PRO A 76 12.50 13.07 3.74
N ALA A 77 13.13 13.32 4.90
CA ALA A 77 13.17 12.36 6.01
C ALA A 77 11.78 11.83 6.42
N HIS A 78 10.77 12.71 6.53
CA HIS A 78 9.40 12.32 6.88
C HIS A 78 8.77 11.41 5.82
N ALA A 79 9.05 11.66 4.54
CA ALA A 79 8.56 10.84 3.44
C ALA A 79 9.28 9.49 3.42
N ALA A 80 10.59 9.47 3.64
CA ALA A 80 11.37 8.24 3.74
C ALA A 80 10.89 7.34 4.90
N ASP A 81 10.55 7.91 6.05
CA ASP A 81 9.98 7.17 7.18
C ASP A 81 8.58 6.61 6.86
N ALA A 82 7.72 7.41 6.21
CA ALA A 82 6.42 6.94 5.75
C ALA A 82 6.54 5.79 4.75
N LEU A 83 7.47 5.88 3.79
CA LEU A 83 7.75 4.83 2.82
C LEU A 83 8.24 3.55 3.50
N ARG A 84 9.15 3.64 4.47
CA ARG A 84 9.64 2.48 5.25
C ARG A 84 8.49 1.79 5.98
N ALA A 85 7.68 2.54 6.72
CA ALA A 85 6.55 1.99 7.47
C ALA A 85 5.49 1.36 6.55
N GLY A 86 5.17 2.01 5.42
CA GLY A 86 4.25 1.44 4.43
C GLY A 86 4.79 0.19 3.75
N GLN A 87 6.09 0.14 3.44
CA GLN A 87 6.73 -1.06 2.86
C GLN A 87 6.69 -2.24 3.84
N GLN A 88 7.00 -2.02 5.13
CA GLN A 88 6.87 -3.05 6.16
C GLN A 88 5.44 -3.59 6.26
N GLN A 89 4.44 -2.70 6.27
CA GLN A 89 3.04 -3.13 6.27
C GLN A 89 2.65 -3.87 4.98
N ALA A 90 3.14 -3.42 3.83
CA ALA A 90 2.90 -4.09 2.56
C ALA A 90 3.48 -5.51 2.54
N GLU A 91 4.70 -5.68 3.09
CA GLU A 91 5.33 -6.99 3.24
C GLU A 91 4.50 -7.92 4.12
N SER A 92 4.03 -7.47 5.30
CA SER A 92 3.13 -8.26 6.14
C SER A 92 1.87 -8.68 5.38
N LEU A 93 1.17 -7.75 4.73
CA LEU A 93 -0.05 -8.06 3.97
C LEU A 93 0.18 -9.08 2.85
N ILE A 94 1.33 -8.99 2.17
CA ILE A 94 1.70 -9.89 1.07
C ILE A 94 2.09 -11.28 1.61
N ASN A 95 2.86 -11.34 2.70
CA ASN A 95 3.45 -12.56 3.22
C ASN A 95 2.53 -13.33 4.17
N ASP A 96 1.53 -12.68 4.79
CA ASP A 96 0.54 -13.32 5.67
C ASP A 96 -0.49 -14.18 4.89
N ALA A 97 -0.08 -14.78 3.77
CA ALA A 97 -0.85 -15.73 3.01
C ALA A 97 -0.71 -17.14 3.61
N GLU A 98 -1.71 -17.50 4.42
CA GLU A 98 -2.07 -18.83 4.94
C GLU A 98 -1.35 -19.34 6.21
N PRO A 99 -2.11 -19.74 7.26
CA PRO A 99 -1.60 -20.75 8.18
C PRO A 99 -1.50 -22.07 7.40
N THR A 100 -0.29 -22.64 7.32
CA THR A 100 -0.11 -24.04 6.94
C THR A 100 -1.00 -24.86 7.86
N THR A 101 -2.10 -25.37 7.34
CA THR A 101 -2.92 -26.36 8.05
C THR A 101 -2.06 -27.62 8.09
N GLY A 102 -1.55 -27.95 9.28
CA GLY A 102 -0.94 -29.25 9.56
C GLY A 102 -1.96 -30.37 9.51
#